data_AF-A0A976DUN4-F1
#
_entry.id   AF-A0A976DUN4-F1
#
_cell.length_a   1.000
_cell.length_b   1.000
_cell.length_c   1.000
_cell.angle_alpha   90.00
_cell.angle_beta   90.00
_cell.angle_gamma   90.00
#
_symmetry.space_group_name_H-M   'P 1'
#
loop_
_entity.id
_entity.type
_entity.pdbx_description
1 polymer ?
#
loop_
_entity_poly.entity_id
_entity_poly.type
_entity_poly.pdbx_seq_one_letter_code
_entity_poly.pdbx_strand_id
1 'polypeptide(L)'
;MKTLAYFLSIALVISALACADKKDPKLEEAGKIHNEAHEIGEALEAQIEGIDSLKIMLADKKKTITDAAALARLDSTSAALESVQKAFAEWEENIVGVPGLEHKHAEGEAHNHEHEHKPTPDVTPDQMLEIQQEMKKNIEKIKADLAKAEEMLKSVL
;
A
#
# COMPACT_ATOMS: atom_id res chain seq x y z
N MET A 1 -72.29 24.29 33.52
CA MET A 1 -71.22 24.95 34.30
C MET A 1 -69.92 24.77 33.54
N LYS A 2 -69.26 25.89 33.24
CA LYS A 2 -68.01 26.00 32.48
C LYS A 2 -66.83 25.87 33.43
N THR A 3 -65.80 25.13 33.06
CA THR A 3 -64.40 25.56 33.25
C THR A 3 -63.56 25.03 32.10
N LEU A 4 -63.06 25.98 31.31
CA LEU A 4 -62.06 25.83 30.26
C LEU A 4 -60.70 26.09 30.94
N ALA A 5 -59.68 25.27 30.67
CA ALA A 5 -58.28 25.68 30.82
C ALA A 5 -57.42 24.84 29.87
N TYR A 6 -57.15 25.44 28.71
CA TYR A 6 -56.14 25.06 27.73
C TYR A 6 -54.81 25.69 28.17
N PHE A 7 -53.72 24.94 28.25
CA PHE A 7 -52.34 25.40 27.97
C PHE A 7 -51.48 24.13 27.81
N LEU A 8 -51.08 23.80 26.58
CA LEU A 8 -49.73 24.08 26.06
C LEU A 8 -48.67 23.34 26.90
N SER A 9 -48.15 22.20 26.44
CA SER A 9 -46.80 22.19 25.86
C SER A 9 -46.62 20.97 24.94
N ILE A 10 -46.65 21.25 23.64
CA ILE A 10 -45.95 20.49 22.61
C ILE A 10 -44.44 20.66 22.85
N ALA A 11 -43.67 19.62 22.51
CA ALA A 11 -42.21 19.57 22.37
C ALA A 11 -41.42 19.06 23.59
N LEU A 12 -41.05 17.78 23.54
CA LEU A 12 -39.65 17.44 23.30
C LEU A 12 -39.59 16.12 22.53
N VAL A 13 -39.79 16.26 21.23
CA VAL A 13 -39.48 15.25 20.22
C VAL A 13 -37.99 14.94 20.33
N ILE A 14 -37.68 13.69 20.68
CA ILE A 14 -36.56 12.90 20.15
C ILE A 14 -35.24 13.67 20.03
N SER A 15 -34.56 13.89 21.16
CA SER A 15 -33.11 14.10 21.17
C SER A 15 -32.37 12.75 21.15
N ALA A 16 -32.75 11.87 20.22
CA ALA A 16 -31.87 10.83 19.72
C ALA A 16 -31.15 11.34 18.47
N LEU A 17 -30.53 12.51 18.58
CA LEU A 17 -29.29 12.78 17.87
C LEU A 17 -28.19 12.00 18.60
N ALA A 18 -28.30 10.66 18.58
CA ALA A 18 -27.10 9.88 18.52
C ALA A 18 -26.44 10.36 17.23
N CYS A 19 -25.34 11.10 17.36
CA CYS A 19 -24.43 11.36 16.27
C CYS A 19 -24.05 9.98 15.73
N ALA A 20 -24.78 9.52 14.71
CA ALA A 20 -24.30 8.48 13.85
C ALA A 20 -23.05 9.08 13.23
N ASP A 21 -21.88 8.66 13.72
CA ASP A 21 -20.59 8.84 13.05
C ASP A 21 -20.79 8.38 11.60
N LYS A 22 -21.18 9.30 10.73
CA LYS A 22 -21.19 9.06 9.30
C LYS A 22 -19.72 9.07 8.92
N LYS A 23 -19.12 7.88 8.92
CA LYS A 23 -17.86 7.65 8.23
C LYS A 23 -17.98 8.25 6.83
N ASP A 24 -17.06 9.15 6.49
CA ASP A 24 -17.03 9.76 5.17
C ASP A 24 -16.84 8.64 4.13
N PRO A 25 -17.72 8.51 3.12
CA PRO A 25 -17.62 7.43 2.14
C PRO A 25 -16.27 7.42 1.39
N LYS A 26 -15.61 8.58 1.25
CA LYS A 26 -14.28 8.67 0.63
C LYS A 26 -13.20 8.09 1.53
N LEU A 27 -13.31 8.25 2.85
CA LEU A 27 -12.40 7.61 3.79
C LEU A 27 -12.60 6.08 3.84
N GLU A 28 -13.85 5.61 3.68
CA GLU A 28 -14.13 4.18 3.53
C GLU A 28 -13.49 3.62 2.24
N GLU A 29 -13.65 4.32 1.12
CA GLU A 29 -13.05 3.95 -0.15
C GLU A 29 -11.51 3.99 -0.10
N ALA A 30 -10.94 5.05 0.49
CA ALA A 30 -9.51 5.16 0.71
C ALA A 30 -8.98 3.97 1.54
N GLY A 31 -9.70 3.55 2.57
CA GLY A 31 -9.33 2.39 3.38
C GLY A 31 -9.36 1.06 2.61
N LYS A 32 -10.31 0.89 1.68
CA LYS A 32 -10.33 -0.29 0.78
C LYS A 32 -9.11 -0.31 -0.12
N ILE A 33 -8.81 0.83 -0.75
CA ILE A 33 -7.65 0.97 -1.65
C ILE A 33 -6.34 0.77 -0.89
N HIS A 34 -6.25 1.27 0.35
CA HIS A 34 -5.10 1.06 1.23
C HIS A 34 -4.85 -0.44 1.45
N ASN A 35 -5.88 -1.19 1.84
CA ASN A 35 -5.75 -2.63 2.07
C ASN A 35 -5.36 -3.38 0.80
N GLU A 36 -5.97 -3.04 -0.35
CA GLU A 36 -5.59 -3.63 -1.63
C GLU A 36 -4.13 -3.34 -2.00
N ALA A 37 -3.64 -2.12 -1.75
CA ALA A 37 -2.25 -1.77 -1.98
C ALA A 37 -1.31 -2.54 -1.03
N HIS A 38 -1.71 -2.72 0.23
CA HIS A 38 -0.96 -3.47 1.22
C HIS A 38 -0.86 -4.96 0.86
N GLU A 39 -1.97 -5.60 0.46
CA GLU A 39 -1.98 -7.00 0.00
C GLU A 39 -1.06 -7.21 -1.22
N ILE A 40 -0.99 -6.24 -2.14
CA ILE A 40 -0.02 -6.29 -3.25
C ILE A 40 1.41 -6.15 -2.69
N GLY A 41 1.63 -5.25 -1.74
CA GLY A 41 2.91 -5.03 -1.06
C GLY A 41 3.46 -6.30 -0.42
N GLU A 42 2.68 -6.92 0.46
CA GLU A 42 3.04 -8.18 1.15
C GLU A 42 3.38 -9.30 0.14
N ALA A 43 2.60 -9.41 -0.95
CA ALA A 43 2.86 -10.40 -1.99
C ALA A 43 4.15 -10.14 -2.79
N LEU A 44 4.59 -8.88 -2.88
CA LEU A 44 5.83 -8.49 -3.55
C LEU A 44 7.04 -8.62 -2.63
N GLU A 45 6.89 -8.35 -1.34
CA GLU A 45 7.98 -8.37 -0.35
C GLU A 45 8.78 -9.67 -0.42
N ALA A 46 8.09 -10.83 -0.34
CA ALA A 46 8.73 -12.14 -0.42
C ALA A 46 9.53 -12.37 -1.72
N GLN A 47 9.12 -11.78 -2.83
CA GLN A 47 9.85 -11.87 -4.10
C GLN A 47 11.05 -10.93 -4.13
N ILE A 48 10.90 -9.75 -3.53
CA ILE A 48 11.92 -8.70 -3.47
C ILE A 48 13.06 -9.09 -2.54
N GLU A 49 12.79 -9.76 -1.41
CA GLU A 49 13.83 -10.34 -0.55
C GLU A 49 14.76 -11.31 -1.31
N GLY A 50 14.24 -11.99 -2.34
CA GLY A 50 15.01 -12.89 -3.19
C GLY A 50 15.97 -12.19 -4.16
N ILE A 51 15.80 -10.88 -4.41
CA ILE A 51 16.54 -10.15 -5.45
C ILE A 51 18.05 -10.14 -5.21
N ASP A 52 18.50 -10.01 -3.96
CA ASP A 52 19.93 -9.99 -3.65
C ASP A 52 20.62 -11.32 -4.02
N SER A 53 19.95 -12.43 -3.77
CA SER A 53 20.41 -13.76 -4.19
C SER A 53 20.49 -13.88 -5.72
N LEU A 54 19.49 -13.37 -6.44
CA LEU A 54 19.50 -13.34 -7.90
C LEU A 54 20.66 -12.50 -8.45
N LYS A 55 20.92 -11.33 -7.86
CA LYS A 55 22.03 -10.45 -8.26
C LYS A 55 23.39 -11.11 -8.04
N ILE A 56 23.57 -11.85 -6.95
CA ILE A 56 24.79 -12.65 -6.70
C ILE A 56 24.98 -13.71 -7.79
N MET A 57 23.93 -14.47 -8.13
CA MET A 57 23.99 -15.47 -9.20
C MET A 57 24.36 -14.85 -10.56
N LEU A 58 23.78 -13.69 -10.89
CA LEU A 58 24.13 -12.96 -12.11
C LEU A 58 25.60 -12.51 -12.11
N ALA A 59 26.11 -12.02 -10.98
CA ALA A 59 27.51 -11.63 -10.83
C ALA A 59 28.47 -12.82 -11.00
N ASP A 60 28.11 -13.99 -10.49
CA ASP A 60 28.88 -15.22 -10.71
C ASP A 60 28.86 -15.67 -12.17
N LYS A 61 27.69 -15.62 -12.83
CA LYS A 61 27.57 -15.94 -14.25
C LYS A 61 28.47 -15.04 -15.11
N LYS A 62 28.51 -13.73 -14.81
CA LYS A 62 29.36 -12.76 -15.53
C LYS A 62 30.84 -13.16 -15.55
N LYS A 63 31.35 -13.83 -14.51
CA LYS A 63 32.75 -14.30 -14.45
C LYS A 63 33.09 -15.36 -15.50
N THR A 64 32.08 -16.03 -16.05
CA THR A 64 32.24 -17.14 -17.02
C THR A 64 31.92 -16.74 -18.46
N ILE A 65 31.37 -15.54 -18.67
CA ILE A 65 30.94 -15.03 -19.98
C ILE A 65 32.00 -14.05 -20.50
N THR A 66 32.38 -14.21 -21.77
CA THR A 66 33.29 -13.26 -22.46
C THR A 66 32.60 -12.47 -23.57
N ASP A 67 31.40 -12.88 -23.99
CA ASP A 67 30.61 -12.17 -25.00
C ASP A 67 30.07 -10.84 -24.45
N ALA A 68 30.44 -9.74 -25.10
CA ALA A 68 30.09 -8.40 -24.65
C ALA A 68 28.58 -8.13 -24.66
N ALA A 69 27.84 -8.69 -25.61
CA ALA A 69 26.40 -8.51 -25.69
C ALA A 69 25.68 -9.27 -24.56
N ALA A 70 26.12 -10.48 -24.23
CA ALA A 70 25.63 -11.25 -23.10
C ALA A 70 25.95 -10.57 -21.76
N LEU A 71 27.15 -10.01 -21.59
CA LEU A 71 27.51 -9.22 -20.41
C LEU A 71 26.59 -8.01 -20.24
N ALA A 72 26.34 -7.24 -21.31
CA ALA A 72 25.44 -6.09 -21.28
C ALA A 72 24.00 -6.47 -20.89
N ARG A 73 23.50 -7.64 -21.32
CA ARG A 73 22.18 -8.14 -20.90
C ARG A 73 22.15 -8.52 -19.42
N LEU A 74 23.20 -9.15 -18.91
CA LEU A 74 23.33 -9.47 -17.48
C LEU A 74 23.39 -8.19 -16.64
N ASP A 75 24.13 -7.17 -17.08
CA ASP A 75 24.18 -5.86 -16.42
C ASP A 75 22.81 -5.17 -16.41
N SER A 76 22.13 -5.12 -17.55
CA SER A 76 20.79 -4.54 -17.65
C SER A 76 19.77 -5.27 -16.78
N THR A 77 19.88 -6.60 -16.66
CA THR A 77 19.00 -7.40 -15.81
C THR A 77 19.28 -7.12 -14.33
N SER A 78 20.54 -7.09 -13.92
CA SER A 78 20.91 -6.72 -12.54
C SER A 78 20.44 -5.32 -12.16
N ALA A 79 20.54 -4.36 -13.08
CA ALA A 79 20.08 -2.99 -12.87
C ALA A 79 18.54 -2.89 -12.76
N ALA A 80 17.80 -3.66 -13.56
CA ALA A 80 16.35 -3.71 -13.48
C ALA A 80 15.88 -4.26 -12.11
N LEU A 81 16.48 -5.36 -11.65
CA LEU A 81 16.20 -5.93 -10.32
C LEU A 81 16.50 -4.94 -9.19
N GLU A 82 17.65 -4.25 -9.25
CA GLU A 82 17.99 -3.23 -8.26
C GLU A 82 17.02 -2.04 -8.26
N SER A 83 16.56 -1.61 -9.44
CA SER A 83 15.58 -0.54 -9.55
C SER A 83 14.24 -0.92 -8.91
N VAL A 84 13.82 -2.18 -9.04
CA VAL A 84 12.58 -2.68 -8.41
C VAL A 84 12.72 -2.69 -6.88
N GLN A 85 13.84 -3.22 -6.36
CA GLN A 85 14.12 -3.26 -4.93
C GLN A 85 14.10 -1.86 -4.30
N LYS A 86 14.74 -0.88 -4.95
CA LYS A 86 14.74 0.52 -4.51
C LYS A 86 13.35 1.14 -4.55
N ALA A 87 12.62 0.95 -5.65
CA ALA A 87 11.27 1.52 -5.79
C ALA A 87 10.30 0.95 -4.76
N PHE A 88 10.44 -0.32 -4.40
CA PHE A 88 9.64 -0.94 -3.35
C PHE A 88 9.98 -0.39 -1.97
N ALA A 89 11.26 -0.31 -1.60
CA ALA A 89 11.67 0.30 -0.34
C ALA A 89 11.18 1.76 -0.22
N GLU A 90 11.28 2.54 -1.30
CA GLU A 90 10.72 3.89 -1.36
C GLU A 90 9.19 3.89 -1.21
N TRP A 91 8.48 2.92 -1.78
CA TRP A 91 7.04 2.80 -1.61
C TRP A 91 6.67 2.51 -0.15
N GLU A 92 7.34 1.54 0.50
CA GLU A 92 7.13 1.17 1.90
C GLU A 92 7.36 2.35 2.85
N GLU A 93 8.48 3.07 2.68
CA GLU A 93 8.82 4.25 3.47
C GLU A 93 7.79 5.38 3.31
N ASN A 94 7.00 5.38 2.24
CA ASN A 94 6.02 6.42 1.95
C ASN A 94 4.56 5.99 2.16
N ILE A 95 4.31 4.80 2.72
CA ILE A 95 2.95 4.38 3.07
C ILE A 95 2.31 5.40 4.01
N VAL A 96 1.10 5.83 3.65
CA VAL A 96 0.29 6.76 4.43
C VAL A 96 -0.93 6.00 4.95
N GLY A 97 -1.13 5.99 6.27
CA GLY A 97 -2.33 5.41 6.88
C GLY A 97 -3.61 6.20 6.59
N VAL A 98 -4.77 5.56 6.71
CA VAL A 98 -6.09 6.20 6.50
C VAL A 98 -6.74 6.51 7.87
N PRO A 99 -7.24 7.74 8.12
CA PRO A 99 -7.89 8.07 9.39
C PRO A 99 -9.07 7.13 9.69
N GLY A 100 -9.09 6.56 10.91
CA GLY A 100 -10.19 5.69 11.36
C GLY A 100 -10.19 4.27 10.75
N LEU A 101 -9.14 3.91 10.00
CA LEU A 101 -8.83 2.53 9.63
C LEU A 101 -7.94 1.94 10.73
N GLU A 102 -8.48 1.03 11.54
CA GLU A 102 -7.65 0.27 12.47
C GLU A 102 -6.93 -0.85 11.70
N HIS A 103 -5.60 -0.77 11.62
CA HIS A 103 -4.80 -1.93 11.24
C HIS A 103 -4.87 -2.93 12.38
N LYS A 104 -5.69 -3.98 12.23
CA LYS A 104 -5.59 -5.15 13.10
C LYS A 104 -4.30 -5.86 12.74
N HIS A 105 -3.20 -5.54 13.43
CA HIS A 105 -2.06 -6.44 13.45
C HIS A 105 -2.59 -7.79 13.90
N ALA A 106 -2.54 -8.78 13.01
CA ALA A 106 -2.86 -10.15 13.39
C ALA A 106 -1.80 -10.58 14.42
N GLU A 107 -2.19 -10.64 15.69
CA GLU A 107 -1.39 -11.27 16.75
C GLU A 107 -1.18 -12.75 16.36
N GLY A 108 -0.11 -13.09 15.63
CA GLY A 108 0.08 -14.49 15.26
C GLY A 108 1.26 -14.87 14.37
N GLU A 109 1.81 -13.98 13.53
CA GLU A 109 2.84 -14.39 12.59
C GLU A 109 4.12 -13.60 12.81
N ALA A 110 5.15 -14.30 13.27
CA ALA A 110 6.46 -13.78 13.63
C ALA A 110 7.29 -13.43 12.37
N HIS A 111 6.85 -12.42 11.63
CA HIS A 111 7.68 -11.68 10.67
C HIS A 111 7.78 -10.24 11.19
N ASN A 112 8.85 -9.98 11.96
CA ASN A 112 9.14 -8.69 12.60
C ASN A 112 9.65 -7.66 11.58
N HIS A 113 8.76 -7.16 10.72
CA HIS A 113 8.95 -5.88 10.07
C HIS A 113 7.88 -4.93 10.60
N GLU A 114 8.16 -4.29 11.75
CA GLU A 114 7.38 -3.14 12.20
C GLU A 114 7.64 -2.00 11.21
N HIS A 115 6.85 -1.92 10.15
CA HIS A 115 6.83 -0.74 9.30
C HIS A 115 6.16 0.37 10.10
N GLU A 116 6.96 1.27 10.66
CA GLU A 116 6.46 2.48 11.32
C GLU A 116 5.77 3.33 10.25
N HIS A 117 4.44 3.21 10.15
CA HIS A 117 3.66 4.03 9.23
C HIS A 117 3.86 5.51 9.58
N LYS A 118 4.11 6.32 8.56
CA LYS A 118 4.12 7.77 8.75
C LYS A 118 2.80 8.22 9.39
N PRO A 119 2.83 9.17 10.32
CA PRO A 119 1.61 9.69 10.94
C PRO A 119 0.65 10.13 9.85
N THR A 120 -0.63 9.76 10.01
CA THR A 120 -1.67 10.10 9.07
C THR A 120 -1.72 11.62 8.89
N PRO A 121 -1.50 12.14 7.68
CA PRO A 121 -1.45 13.57 7.45
C PRO A 121 -2.85 14.18 7.63
N ASP A 122 -2.90 15.41 8.11
CA ASP A 122 -4.14 16.19 8.21
C ASP A 122 -4.51 16.72 6.81
N VAL A 123 -5.28 15.92 6.08
CA VAL A 123 -5.75 16.20 4.72
C VAL A 123 -7.25 15.95 4.62
N THR A 124 -7.88 16.53 3.59
CA THR A 124 -9.31 16.30 3.36
C THR A 124 -9.58 14.84 2.94
N PRO A 125 -10.82 14.35 3.09
CA PRO A 125 -11.21 13.02 2.58
C PRO A 125 -10.93 12.82 1.09
N ASP A 126 -11.08 13.86 0.26
CA ASP A 126 -10.72 13.84 -1.16
C ASP A 126 -9.23 13.62 -1.37
N GLN A 127 -8.40 14.40 -0.67
CA GLN A 127 -6.95 14.27 -0.75
C GLN A 127 -6.47 12.91 -0.24
N MET A 128 -7.08 12.39 0.83
CA MET A 128 -6.75 11.06 1.33
C MET A 128 -7.08 9.98 0.29
N LEU A 129 -8.23 10.07 -0.36
CA LEU A 129 -8.59 9.15 -1.45
C LEU A 129 -7.59 9.20 -2.61
N GLU A 130 -7.21 10.41 -3.05
CA GLU A 130 -6.19 10.60 -4.10
C GLU A 130 -4.82 10.02 -3.70
N ILE A 131 -4.40 10.21 -2.44
CA ILE A 131 -3.15 9.66 -1.91
C ILE A 131 -3.17 8.14 -1.99
N GLN A 132 -4.24 7.48 -1.52
CA GLN A 132 -4.32 6.01 -1.56
C GLN A 132 -4.39 5.48 -3.00
N GLN A 133 -5.07 6.19 -3.91
CA GLN A 133 -5.10 5.84 -5.33
C GLN A 133 -3.71 5.89 -5.97
N GLU A 134 -2.94 6.94 -5.71
CA GLU A 134 -1.57 7.04 -6.23
C GLU A 134 -0.65 5.98 -5.58
N MET A 135 -0.83 5.70 -4.29
CA MET A 135 -0.10 4.65 -3.58
C MET A 135 -0.33 3.28 -4.21
N LYS A 136 -1.59 2.94 -4.50
CA LYS A 136 -1.95 1.69 -5.18
C LYS A 136 -1.35 1.62 -6.59
N LYS A 137 -1.47 2.71 -7.36
CA LYS A 137 -0.91 2.79 -8.71
C LYS A 137 0.61 2.60 -8.71
N ASN A 138 1.31 3.14 -7.71
CA ASN A 138 2.75 2.96 -7.56
C ASN A 138 3.12 1.51 -7.30
N ILE A 139 2.44 0.81 -6.40
CA ILE A 139 2.73 -0.61 -6.14
C ILE A 139 2.37 -1.52 -7.33
N GLU A 140 1.29 -1.21 -8.05
CA GLU A 140 0.95 -1.90 -9.30
C GLU A 140 2.03 -1.72 -10.38
N LYS A 141 2.61 -0.52 -10.46
CA LYS A 141 3.74 -0.26 -11.36
C LYS A 141 4.98 -1.08 -10.95
N ILE A 142 5.31 -1.12 -9.66
CA ILE A 142 6.42 -1.91 -9.13
C ILE A 142 6.22 -3.39 -9.44
N LYS A 143 5.02 -3.93 -9.24
CA LYS A 143 4.64 -5.30 -9.63
C LYS A 143 4.90 -5.57 -11.11
N ALA A 144 4.49 -4.64 -11.99
CA ALA A 144 4.70 -4.78 -13.42
C ALA A 144 6.19 -4.73 -13.80
N ASP A 145 6.98 -3.90 -13.12
CA ASP A 145 8.41 -3.78 -13.37
C ASP A 145 9.19 -5.00 -12.84
N LEU A 146 8.77 -5.60 -11.70
CA LEU A 146 9.28 -6.89 -11.23
C LEU A 146 9.04 -7.97 -12.28
N ALA A 147 7.81 -8.11 -12.78
CA ALA A 147 7.49 -9.10 -13.81
C ALA A 147 8.36 -8.94 -15.07
N LYS A 148 8.64 -7.71 -15.51
CA LYS A 148 9.56 -7.45 -16.62
C LYS A 148 11.00 -7.87 -16.28
N ALA A 149 11.48 -7.55 -15.08
CA ALA A 149 12.81 -7.93 -14.63
C ALA A 149 12.97 -9.45 -14.54
N GLU A 150 11.93 -10.18 -14.14
CA GLU A 150 11.90 -11.65 -14.15
C GLU A 150 11.96 -12.23 -15.56
N GLU A 151 11.25 -11.63 -16.53
CA GLU A 151 11.36 -12.05 -17.94
C GLU A 151 12.78 -11.79 -18.50
N MET A 152 13.38 -10.66 -18.15
CA MET A 152 14.78 -10.39 -18.48
C MET A 152 15.71 -11.44 -17.85
N LEU A 153 15.49 -11.78 -16.58
CA LEU A 153 16.23 -12.81 -15.86
C LEU A 153 16.16 -14.17 -16.57
N LYS A 154 14.96 -14.63 -16.94
CA LYS A 154 14.77 -15.88 -17.69
C LYS A 154 15.53 -15.90 -19.02
N SER A 155 15.70 -14.74 -19.66
CA SER A 155 16.43 -14.63 -20.93
C SER A 155 17.96 -14.68 -20.79
N VAL A 156 18.47 -14.44 -19.58
CA VAL A 156 19.91 -14.38 -19.30
C VAL A 156 20.42 -15.48 -18.39
N LEU A 157 19.54 -16.33 -17.85
CA LEU A 157 19.91 -17.59 -17.17
C LEU A 157 20.03 -18.72 -18.20
#